data_AF-A2G226-F1
#
_entry.id   AF-A2G226-F1
#
_cell.length_a   1.000
_cell.length_b   1.000
_cell.length_c   1.000
_cell.angle_alpha   90.00
_cell.angle_beta   90.00
_cell.angle_gamma   90.00
#
_symmetry.space_group_name_H-M   'P 1'
#
loop_
_entity.id
_entity.type
_entity.pdbx_description
1 polymer ?
#
loop_
_entity_poly.entity_id
_entity_poly.type
_entity_poly.pdbx_seq_one_letter_code
_entity_poly.pdbx_strand_id
1 'polypeptide(L)'
;MEDEAFIQHRQQNTDEVELIDSDKQDEIVNNMKKDYEGFAKTQNIFFIVLSVSMILLCLFLTTQVEHKIIPLIYAIPHAVSLAAHFIQIRNSIQIIVIVELISIILSLFTLKYFNTFVAILLHLIFLLIFYLKCSATKFRNEFGTEISDLEKKKYSYKAA
;
A
#
# COMPACT_ATOMS: atom_id res chain seq x y z
N MET A 1 18.76 -51.66 27.24
CA MET A 1 17.36 -51.63 27.70
C MET A 1 16.93 -50.27 28.25
N GLU A 2 17.84 -49.35 28.59
CA GLU A 2 17.46 -47.98 29.01
C GLU A 2 17.29 -46.99 27.84
N ASP A 3 17.90 -47.25 26.68
CA ASP A 3 17.81 -46.34 25.52
C ASP A 3 16.48 -46.42 24.75
N GLU A 4 15.77 -47.55 24.81
CA GLU A 4 14.49 -47.72 24.09
C GLU A 4 13.34 -47.00 24.82
N ALA A 5 13.39 -46.91 26.15
CA ALA A 5 12.41 -46.17 26.95
C ALA A 5 12.58 -44.64 26.80
N PHE A 6 13.83 -44.17 26.63
CA PHE A 6 14.11 -42.74 26.44
C PHE A 6 13.68 -42.24 25.04
N ILE A 7 13.76 -43.11 24.03
CA ILE A 7 13.29 -42.80 22.67
C ILE A 7 11.76 -42.83 22.58
N GLN A 8 11.08 -43.75 23.28
CA GLN A 8 9.61 -43.74 23.37
C GLN A 8 9.06 -42.51 24.09
N HIS A 9 9.71 -42.04 25.17
CA HIS A 9 9.30 -40.81 25.85
C HIS A 9 9.50 -39.55 25.01
N ARG A 10 10.46 -39.54 24.07
CA ARG A 10 10.63 -38.43 23.12
C ARG A 10 9.58 -38.49 22.01
N GLN A 11 9.28 -39.67 21.47
CA GLN A 11 8.27 -39.81 20.41
C GLN A 11 6.84 -39.54 20.90
N GLN A 12 6.50 -39.84 22.16
CA GLN A 12 5.20 -39.45 22.72
C GLN A 12 5.04 -37.95 22.98
N ASN A 13 6.13 -37.19 23.08
CA ASN A 13 6.11 -35.72 23.23
C ASN A 13 6.36 -34.96 21.92
N THR A 14 6.48 -35.65 20.78
CA THR A 14 6.66 -34.97 19.47
C THR A 14 5.35 -34.83 18.68
N ASP A 15 4.28 -35.50 19.13
CA ASP A 15 2.94 -35.44 18.52
C ASP A 15 1.93 -34.64 19.36
N GLU A 16 2.36 -33.96 20.43
CA GLU A 16 1.69 -32.73 20.85
C GLU A 16 2.09 -31.65 19.85
N VAL A 17 1.49 -31.74 18.67
CA VAL A 17 1.09 -30.55 17.94
C VAL A 17 0.48 -29.66 19.00
N GLU A 18 1.16 -28.57 19.34
CA GLU A 18 0.57 -27.47 20.10
C GLU A 18 -0.74 -27.16 19.39
N LEU A 19 -1.83 -27.73 19.92
CA LEU A 19 -3.19 -27.34 19.62
C LEU A 19 -3.23 -25.91 20.16
N ILE A 20 -2.79 -24.98 19.32
CA ILE A 20 -3.00 -23.57 19.57
C ILE A 20 -4.50 -23.48 19.73
N ASP A 21 -4.88 -23.29 20.99
CA ASP A 21 -6.24 -23.22 21.50
C ASP A 21 -7.10 -22.50 20.47
N SER A 22 -8.06 -23.20 19.86
CA SER A 22 -8.75 -22.75 18.64
C SER A 22 -9.34 -21.35 18.83
N ASP A 23 -9.72 -21.05 20.07
CA ASP A 23 -10.28 -19.78 20.52
C ASP A 23 -9.21 -18.67 20.60
N LYS A 24 -7.98 -18.99 21.03
CA LYS A 24 -6.83 -18.06 20.98
C LYS A 24 -6.38 -17.81 19.54
N GLN A 25 -6.44 -18.82 18.68
CA GLN A 25 -6.12 -18.67 17.26
C GLN A 25 -7.15 -17.78 16.55
N ASP A 26 -8.43 -17.90 16.88
CA ASP A 26 -9.49 -17.02 16.39
C ASP A 26 -9.37 -15.60 16.92
N GLU A 27 -8.96 -15.43 18.18
CA GLU A 27 -8.65 -14.11 18.75
C GLU A 27 -7.48 -13.44 18.00
N ILE A 28 -6.40 -14.19 17.72
CA ILE A 28 -5.23 -13.69 16.97
C ILE A 28 -5.63 -13.29 15.55
N VAL A 29 -6.36 -14.13 14.82
CA VAL A 29 -6.80 -13.82 13.45
C VAL A 29 -7.72 -12.60 13.43
N ASN A 30 -8.63 -12.47 14.40
CA ASN A 30 -9.52 -11.32 14.50
C ASN A 30 -8.78 -10.03 14.85
N ASN A 31 -7.81 -10.09 15.76
CA ASN A 31 -6.96 -8.94 16.10
C ASN A 31 -6.10 -8.51 14.90
N MET A 32 -5.49 -9.47 14.19
CA MET A 32 -4.74 -9.20 12.95
C MET A 32 -5.62 -8.55 11.87
N LYS A 33 -6.84 -9.07 11.65
CA LYS A 33 -7.82 -8.46 10.71
C LYS A 33 -8.15 -7.02 11.10
N LYS A 34 -8.43 -6.78 12.37
CA LYS A 34 -8.79 -5.45 12.89
C LYS A 34 -7.64 -4.45 12.75
N ASP A 35 -6.42 -4.84 13.09
CA ASP A 35 -5.23 -4.01 12.95
C ASP A 35 -4.97 -3.68 11.47
N TYR A 36 -5.15 -4.66 10.60
CA TYR A 36 -5.05 -4.47 9.16
C TYR A 36 -6.10 -3.50 8.61
N GLU A 37 -7.37 -3.64 8.99
CA GLU A 37 -8.43 -2.72 8.58
C GLU A 37 -8.14 -1.29 9.04
N GLY A 38 -7.65 -1.15 10.28
CA GLY A 38 -7.19 0.13 10.82
C GLY A 38 -6.04 0.74 10.02
N PHE A 39 -5.04 -0.07 9.70
CA PHE A 39 -3.89 0.34 8.89
C PHE A 39 -4.29 0.74 7.46
N ALA A 40 -5.08 -0.10 6.79
CA ALA A 40 -5.55 0.14 5.43
C ALA A 40 -6.40 1.42 5.35
N LYS A 41 -7.29 1.64 6.33
CA LYS A 41 -8.08 2.87 6.43
C LYS A 41 -7.20 4.10 6.61
N THR A 42 -6.21 4.02 7.50
CA THR A 42 -5.27 5.12 7.77
C THR A 42 -4.44 5.46 6.54
N GLN A 43 -3.91 4.45 5.84
CA GLN A 43 -3.15 4.65 4.60
C GLN A 43 -4.00 5.28 3.50
N ASN A 44 -5.26 4.84 3.33
CA ASN A 44 -6.17 5.42 2.34
C ASN A 44 -6.45 6.89 2.65
N ILE A 45 -6.72 7.23 3.91
CA ILE A 45 -6.92 8.62 4.35
C ILE A 45 -5.66 9.44 4.06
N PHE A 46 -4.50 8.93 4.42
CA PHE A 46 -3.23 9.62 4.22
C PHE A 46 -2.95 9.88 2.73
N PHE A 47 -3.18 8.88 1.87
CA PHE A 47 -3.06 9.03 0.42
C PHE A 47 -4.01 10.12 -0.14
N ILE A 48 -5.27 10.12 0.31
CA ILE A 48 -6.27 11.11 -0.13
C ILE A 48 -5.86 12.51 0.31
N VAL A 49 -5.53 12.69 1.59
CA VAL A 49 -5.15 13.98 2.16
C VAL A 49 -3.92 14.53 1.42
N LEU A 50 -2.86 13.74 1.27
CA LEU A 50 -1.66 14.19 0.56
C LEU A 50 -1.93 14.54 -0.91
N SER A 51 -2.71 13.71 -1.62
CA SER A 51 -3.05 13.99 -3.02
C SER A 51 -3.85 15.28 -3.16
N VAL A 52 -4.84 15.50 -2.29
CA VAL A 52 -5.64 16.73 -2.27
C VAL A 52 -4.77 17.95 -1.91
N SER A 53 -3.93 17.85 -0.90
CA SER A 53 -3.01 18.93 -0.52
C SER A 53 -2.07 19.31 -1.66
N MET A 54 -1.56 18.33 -2.42
CA MET A 54 -0.69 18.61 -3.57
C MET A 54 -1.44 19.26 -4.73
N ILE A 55 -2.68 18.85 -4.99
CA ILE A 55 -3.53 19.51 -5.99
C ILE A 55 -3.77 20.96 -5.59
N LEU A 56 -4.14 21.22 -4.34
CA LEU A 56 -4.37 22.57 -3.82
C LEU A 56 -3.09 23.41 -3.86
N LEU A 57 -1.93 22.83 -3.53
CA LEU A 57 -0.63 23.50 -3.64
C LEU A 57 -0.34 23.90 -5.09
N CYS A 58 -0.56 22.99 -6.05
CA CYS A 58 -0.37 23.29 -7.47
C CYS A 58 -1.32 24.38 -7.95
N LEU A 59 -2.59 24.34 -7.56
CA LEU A 59 -3.56 25.40 -7.86
C LEU A 59 -3.15 26.73 -7.23
N PHE A 60 -2.68 26.74 -5.99
CA PHE A 60 -2.14 27.95 -5.36
C PHE A 60 -0.95 28.50 -6.15
N LEU A 61 -0.01 27.64 -6.57
CA LEU A 61 1.13 28.05 -7.39
C LEU A 61 0.71 28.68 -8.72
N THR A 62 -0.43 28.29 -9.32
CA THR A 62 -0.94 28.95 -10.55
C THR A 62 -1.25 30.44 -10.35
N THR A 63 -1.50 30.88 -9.12
CA THR A 63 -1.74 32.30 -8.80
C THR A 63 -0.45 33.09 -8.65
N GLN A 64 0.67 32.41 -8.42
CA GLN A 64 1.97 33.01 -8.10
C GLN A 64 2.91 33.08 -9.30
N VAL A 65 2.65 32.30 -10.36
CA VAL A 65 3.51 32.24 -11.55
C VAL A 65 2.84 32.85 -12.78
N GLU A 66 3.65 33.50 -13.62
CA GLU A 66 3.21 34.11 -14.88
C GLU A 66 2.66 33.06 -15.85
N HIS A 67 3.37 31.93 -15.98
CA HIS A 67 2.97 30.80 -16.81
C HIS A 67 2.09 29.80 -16.04
N LYS A 68 0.81 30.15 -15.90
CA LYS A 68 -0.21 29.40 -15.11
C LYS A 68 -0.39 27.94 -15.51
N ILE A 69 -0.06 27.58 -16.75
CA ILE A 69 -0.16 26.20 -17.26
C ILE A 69 0.85 25.28 -16.56
N ILE A 70 1.99 25.81 -16.10
CA ILE A 70 3.08 25.00 -15.57
C ILE A 70 2.68 24.28 -14.27
N PRO A 71 2.17 24.95 -13.22
CA PRO A 71 1.74 24.24 -12.02
C PRO A 71 0.57 23.27 -12.26
N LEU A 72 -0.28 23.54 -13.27
CA LEU A 72 -1.37 22.62 -13.64
C LEU A 72 -0.83 21.29 -14.17
N ILE A 73 0.29 21.28 -14.89
CA ILE A 73 0.93 20.04 -15.36
C ILE A 73 1.25 19.12 -14.17
N TYR A 74 1.82 19.66 -13.10
CA TYR A 74 2.15 18.89 -11.89
C TYR A 74 0.91 18.47 -11.09
N ALA A 75 -0.22 19.18 -11.20
CA ALA A 75 -1.46 18.79 -10.54
C ALA A 75 -2.09 17.54 -11.18
N ILE A 76 -1.89 17.31 -12.48
CA ILE A 76 -2.55 16.27 -13.27
C ILE A 76 -2.26 14.86 -12.72
N PRO A 77 -1.00 14.44 -12.48
CA PRO A 77 -0.70 13.14 -11.92
C PRO A 77 -1.41 12.86 -10.59
N HIS A 78 -1.45 13.85 -9.69
CA HIS A 78 -2.16 13.73 -8.41
C HIS A 78 -3.67 13.59 -8.60
N ALA A 79 -4.27 14.41 -9.48
CA ALA A 79 -5.69 14.35 -9.78
C ALA A 79 -6.10 13.02 -10.42
N VAL A 80 -5.32 12.52 -11.38
CA VAL A 80 -5.55 11.22 -12.01
C VAL A 80 -5.38 10.08 -11.00
N SER A 81 -4.36 10.12 -10.16
CA SER A 81 -4.14 9.11 -9.12
C SER A 81 -5.30 9.05 -8.12
N LEU A 82 -5.83 10.21 -7.74
CA LEU A 82 -6.98 10.35 -6.85
C LEU A 82 -8.26 9.83 -7.52
N ALA A 83 -8.54 10.24 -8.76
CA ALA A 83 -9.70 9.76 -9.51
C ALA A 83 -9.64 8.24 -9.72
N ALA A 84 -8.48 7.70 -10.09
CA ALA A 84 -8.28 6.27 -10.27
C ALA A 84 -8.45 5.47 -8.96
N HIS A 85 -8.19 6.09 -7.81
CA HIS A 85 -8.46 5.48 -6.50
C HIS A 85 -9.97 5.35 -6.25
N PHE A 86 -10.76 6.40 -6.51
CA PHE A 86 -12.21 6.36 -6.30
C PHE A 86 -12.95 5.47 -7.31
N ILE A 87 -12.52 5.46 -8.57
CA ILE A 87 -13.15 4.67 -9.64
C ILE A 87 -12.72 3.19 -9.58
N GLN A 88 -11.71 2.84 -8.76
CA GLN A 88 -11.17 1.49 -8.62
C GLN A 88 -10.74 0.87 -9.96
N ILE A 89 -10.09 1.66 -10.82
CA ILE A 89 -9.66 1.20 -12.14
C ILE A 89 -8.63 0.07 -11.98
N ARG A 90 -8.89 -1.09 -12.60
CA ARG A 90 -8.04 -2.29 -12.53
C ARG A 90 -6.59 -2.01 -12.95
N ASN A 91 -6.40 -1.25 -14.02
CA ASN A 91 -5.07 -0.89 -14.55
C ASN A 91 -4.61 0.51 -14.11
N SER A 92 -5.13 1.00 -12.99
CA SER A 92 -4.86 2.36 -12.47
C SER A 92 -3.37 2.66 -12.35
N ILE A 93 -2.55 1.71 -11.88
CA ILE A 93 -1.11 1.88 -11.71
C ILE A 93 -0.42 2.23 -13.04
N GLN A 94 -0.73 1.52 -14.13
CA GLN A 94 -0.14 1.78 -15.44
C GLN A 94 -0.51 3.17 -15.97
N ILE A 95 -1.79 3.56 -15.84
CA ILE A 95 -2.28 4.87 -16.26
C ILE A 95 -1.57 5.98 -15.49
N ILE A 96 -1.43 5.83 -14.17
CA ILE A 96 -0.78 6.80 -13.29
C ILE A 96 0.70 6.98 -13.69
N VAL A 97 1.40 5.88 -13.97
CA VAL A 97 2.81 5.94 -14.42
C VAL A 97 2.93 6.64 -15.77
N ILE A 98 2.07 6.32 -16.73
CA ILE A 98 2.08 6.97 -18.06
C ILE A 98 1.85 8.48 -17.92
N VAL A 99 0.87 8.87 -17.09
CA VAL A 99 0.54 10.29 -16.85
C VAL A 99 1.69 11.02 -16.18
N GLU A 100 2.36 10.40 -15.20
CA GLU A 100 3.54 10.98 -14.57
C GLU A 100 4.70 11.14 -15.55
N LEU A 101 4.96 10.15 -16.40
CA LEU A 101 6.00 10.24 -17.44
C LEU A 101 5.71 11.38 -18.42
N ILE A 102 4.45 11.54 -18.84
CA ILE A 102 4.04 12.68 -19.68
C ILE A 102 4.27 13.99 -18.93
N SER A 103 3.92 14.06 -17.64
CA SER A 103 4.14 15.25 -16.81
C SER A 103 5.62 15.60 -16.70
N ILE A 104 6.51 14.61 -16.54
CA ILE A 104 7.97 14.81 -16.50
C ILE A 104 8.47 15.32 -17.86
N ILE A 105 8.00 14.75 -18.97
CA ILE A 105 8.40 15.22 -20.31
C ILE A 105 7.97 16.67 -20.52
N LEU A 106 6.73 17.02 -20.15
CA LEU A 106 6.22 18.39 -20.24
C LEU A 106 6.96 19.34 -19.28
N SER A 107 7.36 18.88 -18.10
CA SER A 107 8.13 19.70 -17.16
C SER A 107 9.51 20.06 -17.74
N LEU A 108 10.19 19.15 -18.43
CA LEU A 108 11.46 19.42 -19.10
C LEU A 108 11.38 20.57 -20.12
N PHE A 109 10.29 20.66 -20.89
CA PHE A 109 10.07 21.76 -21.83
C PHE A 109 9.71 23.10 -21.16
N THR A 110 9.35 23.07 -19.87
CA THR A 110 8.89 24.24 -19.12
C THR A 110 9.87 24.70 -18.03
N LEU A 111 11.00 23.99 -17.83
CA LEU A 111 12.04 24.31 -16.83
C LEU A 111 12.63 25.73 -16.95
N LYS A 112 12.62 26.34 -18.15
CA LYS A 112 13.09 27.73 -18.32
C LYS A 112 12.20 28.76 -17.59
N TYR A 113 10.94 28.41 -17.36
CA TYR A 113 9.88 29.31 -16.90
C TYR A 113 9.44 29.03 -15.46
N PHE A 114 10.05 28.04 -14.81
CA PHE A 114 9.67 27.59 -13.48
C PHE A 114 10.90 27.11 -12.72
N ASN A 115 10.94 27.30 -11.40
CA ASN A 115 12.11 26.96 -10.61
C ASN A 115 12.38 25.44 -10.67
N THR A 116 13.51 25.06 -11.27
CA THR A 116 13.93 23.67 -11.44
C THR A 116 13.93 22.86 -10.14
N PHE A 117 14.35 23.47 -9.03
CA PHE A 117 14.35 22.79 -7.74
C PHE A 117 12.93 22.45 -7.29
N VAL A 118 11.99 23.39 -7.46
CA VAL A 118 10.56 23.17 -7.14
C VAL A 118 9.97 22.11 -8.06
N ALA A 119 10.27 22.14 -9.36
CA ALA A 119 9.83 21.13 -10.32
C ALA A 119 10.23 19.71 -9.91
N ILE A 120 11.51 19.51 -9.59
CA ILE A 120 12.04 18.23 -9.16
C ILE A 120 11.37 17.79 -7.85
N LEU A 121 11.20 18.71 -6.89
CA LEU A 121 10.57 18.41 -5.62
C LEU A 121 9.12 17.92 -5.79
N LEU A 122 8.33 18.54 -6.69
CA LEU A 122 6.95 18.13 -6.97
C LEU A 122 6.88 16.68 -7.48
N HIS A 123 7.76 16.30 -8.41
CA HIS A 123 7.85 14.92 -8.91
C HIS A 123 8.30 13.93 -7.83
N LEU A 124 9.28 14.29 -7.00
CA LEU A 124 9.72 13.44 -5.89
C LEU A 124 8.62 13.19 -4.86
N ILE A 125 7.84 14.23 -4.53
CA ILE A 125 6.68 14.09 -3.63
C ILE A 125 5.63 13.19 -4.26
N PHE A 126 5.37 13.33 -5.56
CA PHE A 126 4.46 12.43 -6.27
C PHE A 126 4.93 10.96 -6.19
N LEU A 127 6.22 10.70 -6.48
CA LEU A 127 6.80 9.36 -6.41
C LEU A 127 6.68 8.76 -5.00
N LEU A 128 6.87 9.56 -3.95
CA LEU A 128 6.70 9.12 -2.57
C LEU A 128 5.25 8.72 -2.29
N ILE A 129 4.27 9.56 -2.66
CA ILE A 129 2.84 9.27 -2.48
C ILE A 129 2.45 8.01 -3.28
N PHE A 130 2.95 7.89 -4.50
CA PHE A 130 2.70 6.73 -5.35
C PHE A 130 3.31 5.45 -4.78
N TYR A 131 4.54 5.51 -4.25
CA TYR A 131 5.18 4.40 -3.58
C TYR A 131 4.35 3.92 -2.38
N LEU A 132 3.87 4.84 -1.54
CA LEU A 132 3.00 4.49 -0.42
C LEU A 132 1.72 3.78 -0.87
N LYS A 133 1.10 4.23 -1.96
CA LYS A 133 -0.08 3.57 -2.56
C LYS A 133 0.21 2.17 -3.07
N CYS A 134 1.34 1.98 -3.76
CA CYS A 134 1.78 0.69 -4.25
C CYS A 134 2.12 -0.27 -3.11
N SER A 135 2.84 0.21 -2.09
CA SER A 135 3.16 -0.52 -0.86
C SER A 135 1.89 -0.98 -0.14
N ALA A 136 0.90 -0.07 0.03
CA ALA A 136 -0.40 -0.39 0.60
C ALA A 136 -1.14 -1.49 -0.18
N THR A 137 -1.12 -1.40 -1.52
CA THR A 137 -1.78 -2.38 -2.39
C THR A 137 -1.11 -3.75 -2.30
N LYS A 138 0.22 -3.78 -2.28
CA LYS A 138 1.00 -5.01 -2.13
C LYS A 138 0.74 -5.65 -0.77
N PHE A 139 0.84 -4.87 0.31
CA PHE A 139 0.58 -5.32 1.67
C PHE A 139 -0.84 -5.92 1.81
N ARG A 140 -1.87 -5.26 1.26
CA ARG A 140 -3.24 -5.80 1.22
C ARG A 140 -3.34 -7.18 0.58
N ASN A 141 -2.66 -7.37 -0.55
CA ASN A 141 -2.74 -8.64 -1.28
C ASN A 141 -1.99 -9.75 -0.54
N GLU A 142 -0.80 -9.45 0.00
CA GLU A 142 0.02 -10.40 0.77
C GLU A 142 -0.69 -10.80 2.07
N PHE A 143 -1.21 -9.83 2.81
CA PHE A 143 -1.92 -10.06 4.06
C PHE A 143 -3.23 -10.85 3.88
N GLY A 144 -3.98 -10.58 2.81
CA GLY A 144 -5.18 -11.37 2.47
C GLY A 144 -4.84 -12.83 2.18
N THR A 145 -3.67 -13.09 1.57
CA THR A 145 -3.18 -14.45 1.33
C THR A 145 -2.79 -15.14 2.64
N GLU A 146 -2.08 -14.42 3.51
CA GLU A 146 -1.64 -14.94 4.82
C GLU A 146 -2.83 -15.30 5.73
N ILE A 147 -3.86 -14.45 5.80
CA ILE A 147 -5.10 -14.79 6.50
C ILE A 147 -5.75 -16.04 5.91
N SER A 148 -5.85 -16.13 4.59
CA SER A 148 -6.47 -17.29 3.94
C SER A 148 -5.71 -18.58 4.24
N ASP A 149 -4.39 -18.52 4.34
CA ASP A 149 -3.54 -19.68 4.65
C ASP A 149 -3.64 -20.08 6.14
N LEU A 150 -3.74 -19.12 7.05
CA LEU A 150 -4.03 -19.37 8.47
C LEU A 150 -5.42 -19.99 8.65
N GLU A 151 -6.43 -19.50 7.93
CA GLU A 151 -7.78 -20.07 7.93
C GLU A 151 -7.79 -21.50 7.36
N LYS A 152 -7.07 -21.78 6.26
CA LYS A 152 -6.99 -23.15 5.70
C LYS A 152 -6.32 -24.14 6.64
N LYS A 153 -5.25 -23.74 7.34
CA LYS A 153 -4.56 -24.59 8.32
C LYS A 153 -5.49 -25.01 9.48
N LYS A 154 -6.43 -24.13 9.88
CA LYS A 154 -7.49 -24.45 10.83
C LYS A 154 -8.41 -25.58 10.36
N TYR A 155 -8.82 -25.58 9.09
CA TYR A 155 -9.76 -26.58 8.55
C TYR A 155 -9.10 -27.91 8.18
N SER A 156 -7.80 -27.92 7.83
CA SER A 156 -7.07 -29.16 7.59
C SER A 156 -6.88 -29.99 8.88
N TYR A 157 -6.81 -29.34 10.04
CA TYR A 157 -6.73 -30.02 11.35
C TYR A 157 -8.08 -30.47 11.90
N LYS A 158 -9.19 -29.88 11.44
CA LYS A 158 -10.56 -30.29 11.85
C LYS A 158 -11.10 -31.48 11.06
N ALA A 159 -10.44 -31.84 9.96
CA ALA A 159 -10.87 -32.90 9.04
C ALA A 159 -9.96 -34.16 9.07
N ALA A 160 -8.90 -34.13 9.88
CA ALA A 160 -8.08 -35.30 10.24
C ALA A 160 -8.48 -35.79 11.62
#